data_AF-A0A7W8C2L8-F1
#
_entry.id   AF-A0A7W8C2L8-F1
#
_cell.length_a   1.000
_cell.length_b   1.000
_cell.length_c   1.000
_cell.angle_alpha   90.00
_cell.angle_beta   90.00
_cell.angle_gamma   90.00
#
_symmetry.space_group_name_H-M   'P 1'
#
loop_
_entity.id
_entity.type
_entity.pdbx_description
1 polymer ?
#
loop_
_entity_poly.entity_id
_entity_poly.type
_entity_poly.pdbx_seq_one_letter_code
_entity_poly.pdbx_strand_id
1 'polypeptide(L)' 'MDQHELELLNKYAATDPELKSLWEDHVLYEKQVDKLEGKAFRTPTEEQTLKQLKKQKLEGKTQLMAILDRLKKQG' A
#
# COMPACT_ATOMS: atom_id res chain seq x y z
N MET A 1 3.68 -5.34 5.69
CA MET A 1 2.91 -6.55 5.36
C MET A 1 3.65 -7.76 5.88
N ASP A 2 2.91 -8.80 6.22
CA ASP A 2 3.41 -10.11 6.62
C ASP A 2 3.85 -10.92 5.39
N GLN A 3 4.70 -11.92 5.58
CA GLN A 3 5.26 -12.70 4.47
C GLN A 3 4.15 -13.42 3.68
N HIS A 4 3.11 -13.88 4.37
CA HIS A 4 1.94 -14.51 3.75
C HIS A 4 1.16 -13.56 2.83
N GLU A 5 1.07 -12.26 3.18
CA GLU A 5 0.41 -11.25 2.35
C GLU A 5 1.20 -11.04 1.05
N LEU A 6 2.54 -11.00 1.12
CA LEU A 6 3.40 -10.88 -0.05
C LEU A 6 3.28 -12.06 -1.01
N GLU A 7 3.21 -13.29 -0.50
CA GLU A 7 3.05 -14.48 -1.34
C GLU A 7 1.71 -14.51 -2.06
N LEU A 8 0.62 -14.19 -1.35
CA LEU A 8 -0.70 -14.06 -1.96
C LEU A 8 -0.70 -12.97 -3.02
N LEU A 9 -0.10 -11.84 -2.71
CA LEU A 9 -0.04 -10.73 -3.62
C LEU A 9 0.75 -11.10 -4.88
N ASN A 10 1.87 -11.80 -4.77
CA ASN A 10 2.62 -12.27 -5.93
C ASN A 10 1.82 -13.28 -6.78
N LYS A 11 1.13 -14.22 -6.13
CA LYS A 11 0.27 -15.20 -6.78
C LYS A 11 -0.88 -14.55 -7.55
N TYR A 12 -1.55 -13.57 -6.93
CA TYR A 12 -2.74 -12.96 -7.49
C TYR A 12 -2.47 -11.73 -8.36
N ALA A 13 -1.36 -11.01 -8.16
CA ALA A 13 -0.99 -9.86 -8.99
C ALA A 13 -0.69 -10.25 -10.45
N ALA A 14 -0.39 -11.53 -10.71
CA ALA A 14 -0.27 -12.07 -12.06
C ALA A 14 -1.63 -12.22 -12.76
N THR A 15 -2.69 -12.48 -12.00
CA THR A 15 -4.05 -12.73 -12.52
C THR A 15 -4.97 -11.53 -12.39
N ASP A 16 -4.69 -10.62 -11.44
CA ASP A 16 -5.53 -9.48 -11.10
C ASP A 16 -4.73 -8.17 -11.22
N PRO A 17 -4.92 -7.41 -12.30
CA PRO A 17 -4.20 -6.16 -12.53
C PRO A 17 -4.60 -5.06 -11.54
N GLU A 18 -5.79 -5.12 -10.94
CA GLU A 18 -6.26 -4.16 -9.93
C GLU A 18 -5.47 -4.33 -8.63
N LEU A 19 -5.30 -5.57 -8.17
CA LEU A 19 -4.44 -5.91 -7.03
C LEU A 19 -3.01 -5.45 -7.25
N LYS A 20 -2.47 -5.68 -8.45
CA LYS A 20 -1.12 -5.24 -8.81
C LYS A 20 -0.98 -3.72 -8.72
N SER A 21 -1.91 -2.97 -9.29
CA SER A 21 -1.87 -1.50 -9.25
C SER A 21 -1.95 -0.99 -7.81
N LEU A 22 -2.85 -1.52 -6.99
CA LEU A 22 -2.99 -1.14 -5.58
C LEU A 22 -1.73 -1.44 -4.76
N TRP A 23 -1.02 -2.52 -5.09
CA TRP A 23 0.25 -2.84 -4.47
C TRP A 23 1.35 -1.87 -4.85
N GLU A 24 1.46 -1.52 -6.14
CA GLU A 24 2.42 -0.54 -6.63
C GLU A 24 2.19 0.83 -5.97
N ASP A 25 0.93 1.28 -5.86
CA ASP A 25 0.53 2.47 -5.12
C ASP A 25 0.93 2.37 -3.64
N HIS A 26 0.65 1.24 -2.98
CA HIS A 26 1.03 1.03 -1.58
C HIS A 26 2.54 1.18 -1.36
N VAL A 27 3.35 0.53 -2.19
CA VAL A 27 4.82 0.61 -2.13
C VAL A 27 5.32 2.02 -2.42
N LEU A 28 4.70 2.72 -3.37
CA LEU A 28 4.98 4.13 -3.64
C LEU A 28 4.69 5.01 -2.44
N TYR A 29 3.54 4.82 -1.78
CA TYR A 29 3.21 5.56 -0.56
C TYR A 29 4.16 5.23 0.59
N GLU A 30 4.57 3.96 0.77
CA GLU A 30 5.58 3.58 1.76
C GLU A 30 6.90 4.34 1.55
N LYS A 31 7.42 4.35 0.31
CA LYS A 31 8.66 5.04 -0.02
C LYS A 31 8.55 6.55 0.21
N GLN A 32 7.42 7.15 -0.14
CA GLN A 32 7.21 8.59 0.07
C GLN A 32 7.10 8.94 1.55
N VAL A 33 6.38 8.12 2.33
CA VAL A 33 6.29 8.25 3.79
C VAL A 33 7.69 8.14 4.40
N ASP A 34 8.45 7.10 4.07
CA ASP A 34 9.80 6.89 4.61
C ASP A 34 10.75 8.05 4.26
N LYS A 35 10.71 8.52 3.01
CA LYS A 35 11.49 9.69 2.57
C LYS A 35 11.16 10.95 3.35
N LEU A 36 9.88 11.20 3.61
CA LEU A 36 9.44 12.33 4.42
C LEU A 36 9.80 12.09 5.89
N GLU A 37 9.65 10.87 6.41
CA GLU A 37 9.95 10.54 7.79
C GLU A 37 11.44 10.63 8.13
N GLY A 38 12.31 10.30 7.18
CA GLY A 38 13.76 10.45 7.28
C GLY A 38 14.27 11.89 7.23
N LYS A 39 13.44 12.87 6.87
CA LYS A 39 13.85 14.30 6.91
C LYS A 39 13.88 14.80 8.35
N ALA A 40 15.02 15.40 8.73
CA ALA A 40 15.21 16.03 10.04
C ALA A 40 14.25 17.20 10.30
N PHE A 41 13.90 17.94 9.25
CA PHE A 41 12.90 19.01 9.30
C PHE A 41 11.93 18.85 8.12
N ARG A 42 10.64 18.89 8.43
CA ARG A 42 9.55 18.84 7.43
C ARG A 42 8.87 20.19 7.43
N THR A 43 8.59 20.69 6.23
CA THR A 43 7.74 21.88 6.07
C THR A 43 6.29 21.54 6.42
N PRO A 44 5.45 22.54 6.75
CA PRO A 44 4.02 22.31 7.03
C PRO A 44 3.29 21.60 5.87
N THR A 45 3.69 21.87 4.62
CA THR A 45 3.18 21.16 3.44
C THR A 45 3.56 19.68 3.46
N GLU A 46 4.80 19.36 3.81
CA GLU A 46 5.27 17.97 3.91
C GLU A 46 4.62 17.21 5.06
N GLU A 47 4.36 17.85 6.21
CA GLU A 47 3.58 17.24 7.28
C GLU A 47 2.14 16.93 6.85
N GLN A 48 1.52 17.84 6.08
CA GLN A 48 0.19 17.61 5.53
C GLN A 48 0.21 16.45 4.52
N THR A 49 1.19 16.43 3.62
CA THR A 49 1.39 15.31 2.66
C THR A 49 1.64 14.00 3.39
N LEU A 50 2.46 13.99 4.45
CA LEU A 50 2.72 12.81 5.25
C LEU A 50 1.43 12.26 5.89
N LYS A 51 0.58 13.12 6.44
CA LYS A 51 -0.74 12.72 6.96
C LYS A 51 -1.62 12.12 5.86
N GLN A 52 -1.67 12.74 4.69
CA GLN A 52 -2.44 12.24 3.54
C GLN A 52 -1.92 10.88 3.09
N LEU A 53 -0.60 10.72 2.95
CA LEU A 53 0.03 9.45 2.56
C LEU A 53 -0.23 8.34 3.59
N LYS A 54 -0.18 8.65 4.90
CA LYS A 54 -0.53 7.68 5.96
C LYS A 54 -2.00 7.23 5.84
N LYS A 55 -2.91 8.14 5.52
CA LYS A 55 -4.32 7.82 5.27
C LYS A 55 -4.49 6.95 4.02
N GLN A 56 -3.87 7.33 2.92
CA GLN A 56 -3.87 6.57 1.66
C GLN A 56 -3.28 5.17 1.83
N LYS A 57 -2.21 5.01 2.64
CA LYS A 57 -1.68 3.69 2.98
C LYS A 57 -2.69 2.82 3.72
N LEU A 58 -3.44 3.40 4.66
CA LEU A 58 -4.47 2.68 5.41
C LEU A 58 -5.62 2.23 4.50
N GLU A 59 -6.08 3.14 3.62
CA GLU A 59 -7.12 2.85 2.63
C GLU A 59 -6.64 1.78 1.62
N GLY A 60 -5.45 1.95 1.06
CA GLY A 60 -4.85 0.99 0.13
C GLY A 60 -4.63 -0.39 0.76
N LYS A 61 -4.21 -0.46 2.03
CA LYS A 61 -4.13 -1.73 2.77
C LYS A 61 -5.52 -2.38 2.93
N THR A 62 -6.54 -1.58 3.23
CA THR A 62 -7.92 -2.06 3.38
C THR A 62 -8.45 -2.62 2.05
N GLN A 63 -8.18 -1.94 0.94
CA GLN A 63 -8.55 -2.41 -0.40
C GLN A 63 -7.79 -3.68 -0.80
N LEU A 64 -6.47 -3.73 -0.58
CA LEU A 64 -5.65 -4.91 -0.82
C LEU A 64 -6.18 -6.13 -0.05
N MET A 65 -6.50 -5.95 1.23
CA MET A 65 -7.08 -7.03 2.05
C MET A 65 -8.45 -7.48 1.53
N ALA A 66 -9.31 -6.55 1.09
CA ALA A 66 -10.63 -6.89 0.55
C ALA A 66 -10.52 -7.68 -0.77
N ILE A 67 -9.60 -7.29 -1.66
CA ILE A 67 -9.34 -8.01 -2.91
C ILE A 67 -8.73 -9.38 -2.62
N LEU A 68 -7.75 -9.46 -1.73
CA LEU A 68 -7.13 -10.72 -1.32
C LEU A 68 -8.15 -11.69 -0.71
N ASP A 69 -9.07 -11.22 0.15
CA ASP A 69 -10.15 -12.04 0.70
C ASP A 69 -11.10 -12.54 -0.39
N ARG A 70 -11.49 -11.66 -1.31
CA ARG A 70 -12.33 -11.99 -2.46
C ARG A 70 -11.67 -13.00 -3.41
N LEU A 71 -10.37 -12.91 -3.63
CA LEU A 71 -9.59 -13.83 -4.47
C LEU A 71 -9.34 -15.16 -3.76
N LYS A 72 -9.13 -15.15 -2.43
CA LYS A 72 -9.08 -16.37 -1.61
C LYS A 72 -10.38 -17.16 -1.64
N LYS A 73 -11.53 -16.50 -1.71
CA LYS A 73 -12.85 -17.15 -1.79
C LYS A 73 -13.19 -17.69 -3.18
N GLN A 74 -12.51 -17.24 -4.22
CA GLN A 74 -12.78 -17.62 -5.62
C GLN A 74 -11.86 -18.74 -6.14
N GLY A 75 -10.78 -19.07 -5.43
CA GLY A 75 -9.87 -20.19 -5.75
C GLY A 75 -10.06 -21.35 -4.80
#